data_AF-A0A1Q5PXK4-F1
#
_entry.id   AF-A0A1Q5PXK4-F1
#
_cell.length_a   1.000
_cell.length_b   1.000
_cell.length_c   1.000
_cell.angle_alpha   90.00
_cell.angle_beta   90.00
_cell.angle_gamma   90.00
#
_symmetry.space_group_name_H-M   'P 1'
#
loop_
_entity.id
_entity.type
_entity.pdbx_description
1 polymer ?
#
loop_
_entity_poly.entity_id
_entity_poly.type
_entity_poly.pdbx_seq_one_letter_code
_entity_poly.pdbx_strand_id
1 'polypeptide(L)'
;MRVCDASGRLADRQGPGRPVDAQGLRYRVKAPPQPGIGRTADLLFTRVRVAVFIDGCFWHRCPALFTMPATNTDFWDAKIGHNRQRDADTTAALGDRGRVVLRFWKREKPLSVAYRIVEAVRDGAHPQTAE
;
A
#
# COMPACT_ATOMS: atom_id res chain seq x y z
N MET A 1 7.43 21.66 10.21
CA MET A 1 8.78 21.28 9.72
C MET A 1 8.62 20.71 8.31
N ARG A 2 8.79 21.58 7.30
CA ARG A 2 8.83 21.28 5.86
C ARG A 2 10.21 21.71 5.40
N VAL A 3 10.90 20.92 4.59
CA VAL A 3 12.18 21.32 4.03
C VAL A 3 11.92 21.74 2.58
N CYS A 4 11.99 23.05 2.35
CA CYS A 4 12.02 23.69 1.03
C CYS A 4 13.49 23.83 0.61
N ASP A 5 13.82 23.69 -0.68
CA ASP A 5 15.14 24.07 -1.18
C ASP A 5 15.27 25.58 -1.41
N ALA A 6 16.52 26.03 -1.57
CA ALA A 6 16.98 27.42 -1.52
C ALA A 6 16.59 28.29 -2.74
N SER A 7 15.69 27.84 -3.62
CA SER A 7 15.37 28.55 -4.87
C SER A 7 14.01 29.24 -4.90
N GLY A 8 13.17 29.06 -3.88
CA GLY A 8 11.93 29.84 -3.73
C GLY A 8 10.93 29.74 -4.90
N ARG A 9 11.07 28.75 -5.80
CA ARG A 9 10.09 28.50 -6.86
C ARG A 9 9.12 27.40 -6.48
N LEU A 10 7.87 27.80 -6.23
CA LEU A 10 6.70 26.99 -6.50
C LEU A 10 6.77 26.53 -7.96
N ALA A 11 7.07 25.25 -8.21
CA ALA A 11 6.74 24.63 -9.48
C ALA A 11 5.24 24.34 -9.49
N ASP A 12 4.46 25.37 -9.80
CA ASP A 12 3.08 25.26 -10.21
C ASP A 12 2.99 24.67 -11.64
N ARG A 13 1.92 23.86 -11.84
CA ARG A 13 1.18 23.62 -13.10
C ARG A 13 1.74 22.68 -14.21
N GLN A 14 1.10 21.49 -14.38
CA GLN A 14 0.10 21.17 -15.45
C GLN A 14 0.01 19.65 -15.81
N GLY A 15 -1.20 19.06 -15.71
CA GLY A 15 -1.58 17.72 -16.20
C GLY A 15 -1.92 16.68 -15.11
N PRO A 16 -2.68 15.60 -15.38
CA PRO A 16 -2.92 14.50 -14.43
C PRO A 16 -1.62 13.70 -14.21
N GLY A 17 -0.70 14.33 -13.49
CA GLY A 17 0.64 13.84 -13.21
C GLY A 17 0.64 12.88 -12.03
N ARG A 18 1.36 11.76 -12.19
CA ARG A 18 1.55 10.78 -11.12
C ARG A 18 2.42 11.39 -10.01
N PRO A 19 2.05 11.24 -8.72
CA PRO A 19 2.90 11.71 -7.63
C PRO A 19 4.30 11.08 -7.68
N VAL A 20 5.29 11.91 -7.36
CA VAL A 20 6.70 11.57 -7.24
C VAL A 20 7.12 11.87 -5.80
N ASP A 21 7.76 10.92 -5.11
CA ASP A 21 8.26 11.18 -3.76
C ASP A 21 9.62 11.91 -3.76
N ALA A 22 10.07 12.28 -2.57
CA ALA A 22 11.38 12.89 -2.36
C ALA A 22 12.57 11.97 -2.72
N GLN A 23 12.33 10.68 -2.94
CA GLN A 23 13.33 9.69 -3.38
C GLN A 23 13.29 9.47 -4.91
N GLY A 24 12.48 10.24 -5.64
CA GLY A 24 12.34 10.14 -7.09
C GLY A 24 11.47 8.97 -7.56
N LEU A 25 10.83 8.22 -6.66
CA LEU A 25 9.97 7.10 -7.02
C LEU A 25 8.62 7.62 -7.51
N ARG A 26 8.14 6.99 -8.59
CA ARG A 26 6.83 7.33 -9.16
C ARG A 26 5.79 6.31 -8.74
N TYR A 27 4.71 6.80 -8.15
CA TYR A 27 3.60 5.95 -7.71
C TYR A 27 2.26 6.62 -8.01
N ARG A 28 1.18 5.87 -7.78
CA ARG A 28 -0.18 6.40 -7.74
C ARG A 28 -0.71 6.21 -6.33
N VAL A 29 -1.50 7.17 -5.87
CA VAL A 29 -2.18 7.11 -4.57
C VAL A 29 -3.62 6.63 -4.80
N LYS A 30 -4.12 5.74 -3.93
CA LYS A 30 -5.51 5.24 -3.96
C LYS A 30 -5.93 4.76 -5.36
N ALA A 31 -5.14 3.86 -5.94
CA ALA A 31 -5.32 3.40 -7.31
C ALA A 31 -5.69 1.91 -7.37
N PRO A 32 -6.48 1.48 -8.38
CA PRO A 32 -6.73 0.06 -8.60
C PRO A 32 -5.42 -0.64 -8.98
N PRO A 33 -5.02 -1.71 -8.28
CA PRO A 33 -3.74 -2.36 -8.51
C PRO A 33 -3.74 -3.17 -9.81
N GLN A 34 -4.91 -3.60 -10.29
CA GLN A 34 -5.07 -4.34 -11.54
C GLN A 34 -6.50 -4.13 -12.08
N PRO A 35 -6.70 -4.03 -13.42
CA PRO A 35 -8.02 -4.13 -14.02
C PRO A 35 -8.75 -5.41 -13.61
N GLY A 36 -10.06 -5.33 -13.37
CA GLY A 36 -10.89 -6.46 -12.94
C GLY A 36 -10.78 -6.81 -11.44
N ILE A 37 -9.79 -6.26 -10.72
CA ILE A 37 -9.74 -6.38 -9.26
C ILE A 37 -10.39 -5.13 -8.67
N GLY A 38 -11.60 -5.29 -8.11
CA GLY A 38 -12.36 -4.23 -7.43
C GLY A 38 -11.78 -3.83 -6.07
N ARG A 39 -10.48 -3.58 -6.00
CA ARG A 39 -9.73 -3.22 -4.79
C ARG A 39 -8.86 -2.01 -5.10
N THR A 40 -8.51 -1.27 -4.06
CA THR A 40 -7.72 -0.03 -4.18
C THR A 40 -6.48 -0.16 -3.32
N ALA A 41 -5.31 -0.08 -3.94
CA ALA A 41 -4.04 0.02 -3.23
C ALA A 41 -3.83 1.46 -2.75
N ASP A 42 -3.24 1.61 -1.56
CA ASP A 42 -2.91 2.92 -1.00
C ASP A 42 -1.81 3.61 -1.80
N LEU A 43 -0.76 2.86 -2.13
CA LEU A 43 0.31 3.27 -3.04
C LEU A 43 0.51 2.18 -4.10
N LEU A 44 0.65 2.60 -5.35
CA LEU A 44 0.84 1.69 -6.48
C LEU A 44 2.04 2.13 -7.32
N PHE A 45 3.07 1.29 -7.35
CA PHE A 45 4.27 1.48 -8.15
C PHE A 45 4.14 0.62 -9.42
N THR A 46 3.57 1.23 -10.47
CA THR A 46 3.17 0.47 -11.66
C THR A 46 4.33 -0.15 -12.42
N ARG A 47 5.51 0.49 -12.43
CA ARG A 47 6.67 0.04 -13.24
C ARG A 47 7.35 -1.20 -12.68
N VAL A 48 7.49 -1.27 -11.36
CA VAL A 48 8.12 -2.40 -10.65
C VAL A 48 7.10 -3.39 -10.08
N ARG A 49 5.83 -3.25 -10.48
CA ARG A 49 4.71 -4.14 -10.10
C ARG A 49 4.50 -4.27 -8.57
N VAL A 50 4.83 -3.25 -7.79
CA VAL A 50 4.60 -3.23 -6.33
C VAL A 50 3.27 -2.54 -6.00
N ALA A 51 2.42 -3.18 -5.19
CA ALA A 51 1.20 -2.63 -4.62
C ALA A 51 1.28 -2.61 -3.09
N VAL A 52 0.94 -1.48 -2.48
CA VAL A 52 1.01 -1.27 -1.03
C VAL A 52 -0.37 -1.04 -0.44
N PHE A 53 -0.65 -1.71 0.67
CA PHE A 53 -1.87 -1.56 1.46
C PHE A 53 -1.53 -1.18 2.90
N ILE A 54 -2.26 -0.22 3.47
CA ILE A 54 -2.14 0.27 4.84
C ILE A 54 -3.42 -0.09 5.61
N ASP A 55 -3.34 -1.16 6.39
CA ASP A 55 -4.48 -1.78 7.02
C ASP A 55 -4.83 -1.16 8.37
N GLY A 56 -6.11 -0.84 8.54
CA GLY A 56 -6.67 -0.48 9.83
C GLY A 56 -6.70 -1.67 10.79
N CYS A 57 -6.14 -1.47 11.99
CA CYS A 57 -6.02 -2.54 13.00
C CYS A 57 -7.34 -3.21 13.37
N PHE A 58 -8.41 -2.43 13.50
CA PHE A 58 -9.75 -2.95 13.80
C PHE A 58 -10.30 -3.77 12.62
N TRP A 59 -10.38 -3.15 11.43
CA TRP A 59 -11.06 -3.72 10.25
C TRP A 59 -10.44 -5.00 9.70
N HIS A 60 -9.14 -5.20 9.94
CA HIS A 60 -8.35 -6.30 9.40
C HIS A 60 -7.80 -7.23 10.49
N ARG A 61 -8.29 -7.09 11.75
CA ARG A 61 -7.93 -7.92 12.91
C ARG A 61 -6.42 -7.99 13.16
N CYS A 62 -5.81 -6.86 13.51
CA CYS A 62 -4.39 -6.89 13.86
C CYS A 62 -4.18 -7.70 15.16
N PRO A 63 -3.07 -8.46 15.27
CA PRO A 63 -2.81 -9.27 16.47
C PRO A 63 -2.65 -8.46 17.77
N ALA A 64 -2.33 -7.18 17.69
CA ALA A 64 -1.89 -6.37 18.83
C ALA A 64 -3.01 -5.55 19.50
N LEU A 65 -3.98 -5.07 18.73
CA LEU A 65 -4.97 -4.08 19.19
C LEU A 65 -6.42 -4.44 18.84
N PHE A 66 -6.63 -5.60 18.23
CA PHE A 66 -7.99 -6.02 17.91
C PHE A 66 -8.71 -6.49 19.19
N THR A 67 -9.81 -5.82 19.50
CA THR A 67 -10.78 -6.25 20.51
C THR A 67 -12.13 -6.41 19.84
N MET A 68 -12.76 -7.56 20.04
CA MET A 68 -14.09 -7.83 19.51
C MET A 68 -15.12 -6.93 20.22
N PRO A 69 -16.00 -6.22 19.49
CA PRO A 69 -17.09 -5.49 20.11
C PRO A 69 -18.02 -6.44 20.89
N ALA A 70 -18.41 -6.02 22.09
CA ALA A 70 -19.33 -6.78 22.95
C ALA A 70 -20.78 -6.78 22.44
N THR A 71 -21.12 -5.85 21.55
CA THR A 71 -22.44 -5.75 20.93
C THR A 71 -22.38 -6.21 19.48
N ASN A 72 -23.41 -6.95 19.05
CA ASN A 72 -23.53 -7.47 17.68
C ASN A 72 -22.32 -8.32 17.24
N THR A 73 -21.83 -9.16 18.16
CA THR A 73 -20.58 -9.91 18.01
C THR A 73 -20.57 -10.80 16.77
N ASP A 74 -21.67 -11.51 16.48
CA ASP A 74 -21.76 -12.39 15.30
C ASP A 74 -21.61 -11.63 13.99
N PHE A 75 -22.25 -10.44 13.89
CA PHE A 75 -22.07 -9.56 12.75
C PHE A 75 -20.63 -9.10 12.61
N TRP A 76 -19.99 -8.68 13.72
CA TRP A 76 -18.62 -8.22 13.68
C TRP A 76 -17.63 -9.33 13.34
N ASP A 77 -17.80 -10.53 13.88
CA ASP A 77 -16.94 -11.66 13.57
C ASP A 77 -17.06 -12.05 12.09
N ALA A 78 -18.28 -12.16 11.57
CA ALA A 78 -18.51 -12.41 10.14
C ALA A 78 -17.90 -11.30 9.26
N LYS A 79 -18.11 -10.03 9.63
CA LYS A 79 -17.61 -8.86 8.87
C LYS A 79 -16.09 -8.81 8.83
N ILE A 80 -15.45 -9.00 9.98
CA ILE A 80 -13.99 -9.00 10.11
C ILE A 80 -13.39 -10.24 9.42
N GLY A 81 -14.01 -11.41 9.57
CA GLY A 81 -13.64 -12.64 8.85
C GLY A 81 -13.65 -12.44 7.34
N HIS A 82 -14.74 -11.90 6.79
CA HIS A 82 -14.82 -11.60 5.35
C HIS A 82 -13.79 -10.57 4.89
N ASN A 83 -13.50 -9.53 5.70
CA ASN A 83 -12.44 -8.58 5.35
C ASN A 83 -11.07 -9.26 5.25
N ARG A 84 -10.72 -10.14 6.20
CA ARG A 84 -9.46 -10.90 6.18
C ARG A 84 -9.39 -11.86 4.99
N GLN A 85 -10.47 -12.56 4.69
CA GLN A 85 -10.53 -13.44 3.51
C GLN A 85 -10.30 -12.62 2.24
N ARG A 86 -10.99 -11.48 2.11
CA ARG A 86 -10.81 -10.56 0.99
C ARG A 86 -9.38 -10.05 0.86
N ASP A 87 -8.67 -9.82 1.97
CA ASP A 87 -7.26 -9.41 1.95
C ASP A 87 -6.34 -10.53 1.45
N ALA A 88 -6.57 -11.77 1.90
CA ALA A 88 -5.86 -12.94 1.43
C ALA A 88 -6.09 -13.16 -0.07
N ASP A 89 -7.35 -13.13 -0.52
CA ASP A 89 -7.72 -13.27 -1.94
C ASP A 89 -7.07 -12.18 -2.79
N THR A 90 -7.06 -10.93 -2.30
CA THR A 90 -6.41 -9.81 -3.01
C THR A 90 -4.91 -10.03 -3.12
N THR A 91 -4.28 -10.51 -2.06
CA THR A 91 -2.83 -10.78 -2.03
C THR A 91 -2.47 -11.89 -3.00
N ALA A 92 -3.20 -13.02 -2.97
CA ALA A 92 -3.01 -14.14 -3.88
C ALA A 92 -3.25 -13.70 -5.34
N ALA A 93 -4.39 -13.07 -5.64
CA ALA A 93 -4.74 -12.64 -6.99
C ALA A 93 -3.74 -11.65 -7.60
N LEU A 94 -3.14 -10.77 -6.79
CA LEU A 94 -2.08 -9.87 -7.26
C LEU A 94 -0.75 -10.60 -7.43
N GLY A 95 -0.41 -11.51 -6.51
CA GLY A 95 0.77 -12.37 -6.58
C GLY A 95 0.78 -13.25 -7.84
N ASP A 96 -0.33 -13.92 -8.15
CA ASP A 96 -0.52 -14.74 -9.36
C ASP A 96 -0.32 -13.92 -10.64
N ARG A 97 -0.58 -12.62 -10.57
CA ARG A 97 -0.35 -11.66 -11.65
C ARG A 97 1.02 -11.00 -11.53
N GLY A 98 1.99 -11.63 -10.89
CA GLY A 98 3.37 -11.18 -10.77
C GLY A 98 3.52 -9.80 -10.13
N ARG A 99 2.63 -9.43 -9.19
CA ARG A 99 2.78 -8.21 -8.41
C ARG A 99 3.27 -8.53 -7.02
N VAL A 100 4.23 -7.74 -6.55
CA VAL A 100 4.65 -7.75 -5.15
C VAL A 100 3.60 -7.00 -4.33
N VAL A 101 3.09 -7.62 -3.27
CA VAL A 101 2.09 -7.03 -2.38
C VAL A 101 2.73 -6.76 -1.03
N LEU A 102 2.76 -5.51 -0.63
CA LEU A 102 3.22 -5.10 0.69
C LEU A 102 2.02 -4.66 1.53
N ARG A 103 1.87 -5.21 2.73
CA ARG A 103 0.83 -4.80 3.67
C ARG A 103 1.46 -4.35 4.97
N PHE A 104 1.05 -3.18 5.44
CA PHE A 104 1.52 -2.59 6.69
C PHE A 104 0.31 -2.20 7.54
N TRP A 105 0.45 -2.22 8.84
CA TRP A 105 -0.57 -1.71 9.74
C TRP A 105 -0.48 -0.20 9.85
N LYS A 106 -1.62 0.50 9.89
CA LYS A 106 -1.71 1.95 10.08
C LYS A 106 -0.93 2.47 11.30
N ARG A 107 -0.76 1.64 12.33
CA ARG A 107 -0.03 1.97 13.56
C ARG A 107 1.49 1.93 13.43
N GLU A 108 2.02 1.33 12.37
CA GLU A 108 3.47 1.24 12.17
C GLU A 108 4.06 2.63 11.94
N LYS A 109 5.29 2.83 12.40
CA LYS A 109 5.97 4.14 12.29
C LYS A 109 6.12 4.49 10.80
N PRO A 110 5.67 5.68 10.34
CA PRO A 110 5.69 6.04 8.93
C PRO A 110 7.06 5.90 8.26
N LEU A 111 8.13 6.28 8.95
CA LEU A 111 9.50 6.16 8.42
C LEU A 111 9.94 4.70 8.20
N SER A 112 9.54 3.78 9.08
CA SER A 112 9.85 2.35 8.94
C SER A 112 9.07 1.70 7.81
N VAL A 113 7.82 2.12 7.62
CA VAL A 113 7.00 1.69 6.46
C VAL A 113 7.60 2.23 5.17
N ALA A 114 7.94 3.51 5.12
CA ALA A 114 8.55 4.14 3.95
C ALA A 114 9.87 3.47 3.56
N TYR A 115 10.75 3.17 4.53
CA TYR A 115 12.01 2.49 4.28
C TYR A 115 11.82 1.12 3.60
N ARG A 116 10.94 0.27 4.14
CA ARG A 116 10.64 -1.05 3.56
C ARG A 116 10.00 -0.97 2.17
N ILE A 117 9.16 0.06 1.94
CA ILE A 117 8.60 0.30 0.59
C ILE A 117 9.72 0.67 -0.38
N VAL A 118 10.62 1.57 0.01
CA VAL A 118 11.73 2.01 -0.84
C VAL A 118 12.67 0.85 -1.17
N GLU A 119 13.03 0.01 -0.18
CA GLU A 119 13.83 -1.19 -0.41
C GLU A 119 13.15 -2.12 -1.43
N ALA A 120 11.90 -2.53 -1.17
CA ALA A 120 11.18 -3.43 -2.07
C ALA A 120 10.99 -2.87 -3.49
N VAL A 121 10.80 -1.55 -3.62
CA VAL A 121 10.67 -0.89 -4.93
C VAL A 121 12.02 -0.85 -5.66
N ARG A 122 13.14 -0.67 -4.95
CA ARG A 122 14.48 -0.69 -5.54
C ARG A 122 14.88 -2.10 -5.94
N ASP A 123 14.59 -3.11 -5.12
CA ASP A 123 14.82 -4.52 -5.46
C ASP A 123 14.00 -4.92 -6.69
N GLY A 124 12.73 -4.52 -6.75
CA GLY A 124 11.89 -4.73 -7.93
C GLY A 124 12.31 -3.91 -9.16
N ALA A 125 13.11 -2.86 -9.00
CA ALA A 125 13.71 -2.09 -10.10
C ALA A 125 14.99 -2.76 -10.65
N HIS A 126 15.60 -3.65 -9.87
CA HIS A 126 16.74 -4.49 -10.26
C HIS A 126 16.28 -5.95 -10.32
N PRO A 127 15.50 -6.35 -11.35
CA PRO A 127 15.23 -7.76 -11.52
C PRO A 127 16.57 -8.49 -11.65
N GLN A 128 16.86 -9.41 -10.72
CA GLN A 128 17.95 -10.35 -10.89
C GLN A 128 17.77 -10.97 -12.27
N THR A 129 18.75 -10.78 -13.15
CA THR A 129 18.76 -11.41 -14.46
C THR A 129 18.85 -12.90 -14.16
N ALA A 130 17.73 -13.61 -14.27
CA ALA A 130 17.70 -15.04 -14.09
C ALA A 130 18.50 -15.66 -15.23
N GLU A 131 19.59 -16.33 -14.85
CA GLU A 131 20.44 -17.16 -15.69
C GLU A 131 19.75 -18.50 -16.00
#